data_AF-J3CKQ0-F1
#
_entry.id   AF-J3CKQ0-F1
#
_cell.length_a   1.000
_cell.length_b   1.000
_cell.length_c   1.000
_cell.angle_alpha   90.00
_cell.angle_beta   90.00
_cell.angle_gamma   90.00
#
_symmetry.space_group_name_H-M   'P 1'
#
loop_
_entity.id
_entity.type
_entity.pdbx_description
1 polymer ?
#
loop_
_entity_poly.entity_id
_entity_poly.type
_entity_poly.pdbx_seq_one_letter_code
_entity_poly.pdbx_strand_id
1 'polypeptide(L)'
;MNCKPGDLAYLSNECVQAGVVVEVLAAVPGELPTWRCRSRTPISCTRALTGKQEMSTSFVVEDRYLRPISGVPVKDECEDEVTA
;
A
#
# COMPACT_ATOMS: atom_id res chain seq x y z
N MET A 1 -12.58 -7.07 -2.18
CA MET A 1 -11.85 -7.44 -0.95
C MET A 1 -12.26 -6.47 0.16
N ASN A 2 -12.10 -6.85 1.42
CA ASN A 2 -12.64 -6.12 2.58
C ASN A 2 -11.52 -5.37 3.31
N CYS A 3 -10.60 -4.73 2.59
CA CYS A 3 -9.64 -3.86 3.26
C CYS A 3 -10.38 -2.71 3.93
N LYS A 4 -9.96 -2.30 5.11
CA LYS A 4 -10.49 -1.12 5.82
C LYS A 4 -9.34 -0.22 6.27
N PRO A 5 -9.61 1.05 6.59
CA PRO A 5 -8.60 1.92 7.19
C PRO A 5 -7.95 1.28 8.41
N GLY A 6 -6.62 1.31 8.45
CA GLY A 6 -5.79 0.67 9.48
C GLY A 6 -5.33 -0.75 9.13
N ASP A 7 -5.88 -1.38 8.09
CA ASP A 7 -5.39 -2.68 7.65
C ASP A 7 -4.05 -2.55 6.92
N LEU A 8 -3.26 -3.62 7.00
CA LEU A 8 -2.14 -3.86 6.11
C LEU A 8 -2.58 -4.78 4.98
N ALA A 9 -2.10 -4.48 3.78
CA ALA A 9 -2.32 -5.28 2.59
C ALA A 9 -1.03 -5.36 1.79
N TYR A 10 -0.91 -6.35 0.90
CA TYR A 10 0.13 -6.34 -0.13
C TYR A 10 -0.47 -6.09 -1.51
N LEU A 11 0.31 -5.48 -2.40
CA LEU A 11 -0.07 -5.26 -3.79
C LEU A 11 -0.04 -6.59 -4.57
N SER A 12 -1.11 -6.89 -5.30
CA SER A 12 -1.19 -8.10 -6.13
C SER A 12 -0.21 -8.04 -7.33
N ASN A 13 0.00 -9.18 -7.97
CA ASN A 13 0.86 -9.30 -9.16
C ASN A 13 0.38 -8.50 -10.37
N GLU A 14 -0.87 -8.05 -10.35
CA GLU A 14 -1.47 -7.23 -11.41
C GLU A 14 -1.27 -5.73 -11.17
N CYS A 15 -0.60 -5.36 -10.07
CA CYS A 15 -0.27 -4.00 -9.72
C CYS A 15 1.16 -3.64 -10.15
N VAL A 16 1.45 -2.33 -10.17
CA VAL A 16 2.75 -1.75 -10.58
C VAL A 16 3.95 -2.31 -9.83
N GLN A 17 3.76 -2.76 -8.57
CA GLN A 17 4.83 -3.31 -7.76
C GLN A 17 4.31 -4.39 -6.82
N ALA A 18 4.16 -5.59 -7.37
CA ALA A 18 3.69 -6.78 -6.68
C ALA A 18 4.46 -7.06 -5.38
N GLY A 19 3.74 -7.53 -4.35
CA GLY A 19 4.31 -7.97 -3.07
C GLY A 19 4.68 -6.83 -2.12
N VAL A 20 4.57 -5.57 -2.52
CA VAL A 20 4.82 -4.44 -1.61
C VAL A 20 3.72 -4.37 -0.56
N VAL A 21 4.13 -4.31 0.71
CA VAL A 21 3.23 -4.11 1.85
C VAL A 21 2.86 -2.62 1.97
N VAL A 22 1.58 -2.38 2.14
CA VAL A 22 0.97 -1.05 2.21
C VAL A 22 -0.02 -0.99 3.36
N GLU A 23 -0.11 0.19 3.97
CA GLU A 23 -1.11 0.52 4.96
C GLU A 23 -2.29 1.22 4.29
N VAL A 24 -3.50 0.78 4.60
CA VAL A 24 -4.75 1.37 4.09
C VAL A 24 -5.11 2.54 4.99
N LEU A 25 -5.13 3.75 4.43
CA LEU A 25 -5.35 4.97 5.20
C LEU A 25 -6.80 5.45 5.17
N ALA A 26 -7.40 5.51 3.99
CA ALA A 26 -8.75 6.06 3.81
C ALA A 26 -9.38 5.61 2.50
N ALA A 27 -10.72 5.55 2.48
CA ALA A 27 -11.46 5.37 1.23
C ALA A 27 -11.32 6.63 0.36
N VAL A 28 -11.18 6.44 -0.95
CA VAL A 28 -11.22 7.51 -1.94
C VAL A 28 -12.55 7.39 -2.69
N PRO A 29 -13.35 8.48 -2.78
CA PRO A 29 -14.59 8.44 -3.54
C PRO A 29 -14.31 8.22 -5.02
N GLY A 30 -15.09 7.35 -5.66
CA GLY A 30 -14.96 6.99 -7.07
C GLY A 30 -15.96 5.91 -7.47
N GLU A 31 -15.98 5.56 -8.75
CA GLU A 31 -16.88 4.51 -9.27
C GLU A 31 -16.48 3.11 -8.78
N LEU A 32 -15.20 2.92 -8.48
CA LEU A 32 -14.64 1.65 -8.00
C LEU A 32 -14.16 1.81 -6.55
N PRO A 33 -14.31 0.77 -5.70
CA PRO A 33 -13.76 0.76 -4.36
C PRO A 33 -12.25 0.98 -4.40
N THR A 34 -11.82 2.11 -3.86
CA THR A 34 -10.44 2.59 -3.98
C THR A 34 -9.95 3.10 -2.64
N TRP A 35 -8.70 2.81 -2.33
CA TRP A 35 -8.07 3.17 -1.07
C TRP A 35 -6.86 4.07 -1.30
N ARG A 36 -6.70 5.07 -0.44
CA ARG A 36 -5.43 5.75 -0.25
C ARG A 36 -4.56 4.86 0.62
N CYS A 37 -3.37 4.56 0.12
CA CYS A 37 -2.42 3.70 0.78
C CYS A 37 -1.09 4.43 1.04
N ARG A 38 -0.34 3.89 2.00
CA ARG A 38 1.04 4.31 2.30
C ARG A 38 1.97 3.11 2.30
N SER A 39 3.09 3.21 1.60
CA SER A 39 4.18 2.24 1.66
C SER A 39 5.35 2.78 2.49
N ARG A 40 6.14 1.89 3.09
CA ARG A 40 7.38 2.26 3.79
C ARG A 40 8.50 2.64 2.83
N THR A 41 8.55 1.98 1.67
CA THR A 41 9.50 2.24 0.60
C THR A 41 8.81 2.97 -0.55
N PRO A 42 9.48 3.94 -1.21
CA PRO A 42 8.94 4.56 -2.40
C PRO A 42 8.65 3.51 -3.48
N ILE A 43 7.46 3.57 -4.09
CA ILE A 43 7.08 2.72 -5.21
C ILE A 43 6.87 3.53 -6.48
N SER A 44 7.08 2.91 -7.64
CA SER A 44 6.81 3.58 -8.92
C SER A 44 5.30 3.71 -9.12
N CYS A 45 4.82 4.95 -9.14
CA CYS A 45 3.42 5.30 -9.32
C CYS A 45 3.25 6.12 -10.59
N THR A 46 2.15 5.91 -11.31
CA THR A 46 1.76 6.79 -12.41
C THR A 46 0.94 7.95 -11.88
N ARG A 47 1.41 9.18 -12.08
CA ARG A 47 0.68 10.38 -11.69
C ARG A 47 -0.49 10.61 -12.64
N ALA A 48 -1.73 10.53 -12.11
CA ALA A 48 -2.96 10.59 -12.91
C ALA A 48 -3.07 11.83 -13.82
N LEU A 49 -2.60 13.00 -13.37
CA LEU A 49 -2.69 14.26 -14.13
C LEU A 49 -1.72 14.34 -15.32
N THR A 50 -0.56 13.70 -15.23
CA THR A 50 0.54 13.89 -16.19
C THR A 50 0.91 12.61 -16.93
N GLY A 51 0.45 11.45 -16.45
CA GLY A 51 0.83 10.14 -16.96
C GLY A 51 2.29 9.76 -16.69
N LYS A 52 3.05 10.58 -15.97
CA LYS A 52 4.46 10.31 -15.68
C LYS A 52 4.61 9.33 -14.53
N GLN A 53 5.64 8.49 -14.61
CA GLN A 53 6.05 7.68 -13.47
C GLN A 53 6.85 8.52 -12.48
N GLU A 54 6.45 8.46 -11.22
CA GLU A 54 7.09 9.14 -10.10
C GLU A 54 7.18 8.17 -8.92
N MET A 55 8.28 8.24 -8.17
CA MET A 55 8.43 7.45 -6.95
C MET A 55 7.67 8.13 -5.81
N SER A 56 6.72 7.43 -5.20
CA SER A 56 5.93 7.96 -4.09
C SER A 56 5.72 6.90 -3.01
N THR A 57 5.60 7.36 -1.76
CA THR A 57 5.20 6.52 -0.62
C THR A 57 3.71 6.63 -0.33
N SER A 58 3.00 7.58 -0.95
CA SER A 58 1.55 7.72 -0.83
C SER A 58 0.89 7.75 -2.18
N PHE A 59 -0.12 6.89 -2.35
CA PHE A 59 -0.78 6.67 -3.62
C PHE A 59 -2.19 6.13 -3.41
N VAL A 60 -2.92 6.00 -4.50
CA VAL A 60 -4.29 5.53 -4.55
C VAL A 60 -4.31 4.24 -5.34
N VAL A 61 -4.95 3.21 -4.82
CA VAL A 61 -5.01 1.88 -5.42
C VAL A 61 -6.40 1.30 -5.25
N GLU A 62 -6.89 0.65 -6.31
CA GLU A 62 -8.19 -0.02 -6.26
C GLU A 62 -8.12 -1.24 -5.34
N ASP A 63 -9.21 -1.49 -4.62
CA ASP A 63 -9.32 -2.59 -3.68
C ASP A 63 -9.05 -3.97 -4.32
N ARG A 64 -9.36 -4.13 -5.62
CA ARG A 64 -9.09 -5.37 -6.36
C ARG A 64 -7.61 -5.74 -6.44
N TYR A 65 -6.70 -4.77 -6.28
CA TYR A 65 -5.25 -4.98 -6.28
C TYR A 65 -4.67 -5.16 -4.88
N LEU A 66 -5.45 -4.91 -3.84
CA LEU A 66 -5.03 -5.13 -2.47
C LEU A 66 -5.30 -6.58 -2.07
N ARG A 67 -4.41 -7.12 -1.27
CA ARG A 67 -4.56 -8.44 -0.64
C ARG A 67 -4.35 -8.25 0.87
N PRO A 68 -5.41 -8.33 1.70
CA PRO A 68 -5.30 -8.03 3.12
C PRO A 68 -4.39 -9.04 3.81
N ILE A 69 -3.52 -8.54 4.68
CA ILE A 69 -2.67 -9.33 5.58
C ILE A 69 -3.45 -9.45 6.90
N SER A 70 -4.59 -10.15 6.89
CA SER A 70 -5.37 -10.37 8.10
C SER A 70 -4.58 -11.24 9.10
N GLY A 71 -4.31 -10.72 10.29
CA GLY A 71 -3.91 -11.51 11.45
C GLY A 71 -2.43 -11.50 11.84
N VAL A 72 -1.57 -10.72 11.18
CA VAL A 72 -0.23 -10.49 11.70
C VAL A 72 -0.26 -9.18 12.49
N PRO A 73 -0.24 -9.20 13.83
CA PRO A 73 0.04 -8.00 14.59
C PRO A 73 1.44 -7.54 14.16
N VAL A 74 1.50 -6.47 13.37
CA VAL A 74 2.76 -5.76 13.16
C VAL A 74 3.05 -5.03 14.45
N LYS A 75 3.63 -5.77 15.40
CA LYS A 75 4.62 -5.15 16.24
C LYS A 75 5.76 -4.76 15.30
N ASP A 76 5.99 -3.46 15.14
CA ASP A 76 7.31 -2.97 14.77
C ASP A 76 8.29 -3.40 15.86
N GLU A 77 8.76 -4.65 15.82
CA GLU A 77 9.94 -5.12 16.52
C GLU A 77 11.09 -5.08 15.48
N CYS A 78 11.51 -3.86 15.14
CA CYS A 78 12.90 -3.62 14.75
C CYS A 78 13.59 -3.04 15.99
N GLU A 79 13.94 -3.93 16.92
CA GLU A 79 14.96 -3.61 17.91
C GLU A 79 16.32 -3.78 17.23
N ASP A 80 17.09 -2.69 17.23
CA ASP A 80 18.49 -2.58 16.86
C ASP A 80 19.34 -3.71 17.46
N GLU A 81 20.10 -4.44 16.63
CA GLU A 81 21.29 -5.13 17.10
C GLU A 81 22.35 -5.25 15.98
N VAL A 82 23.22 -4.24 15.88
CA VAL A 82 24.61 -4.49 15.46
C VAL A 82 25.49 -3.94 16.58
N THR A 83 25.75 -4.79 17.58
CA THR A 83 26.76 -4.55 18.61
C THR A 83 28.14 -4.33 17.98
N ALA A 84 28.74 -3.19 18.36
CA ALA A 84 30.16 -2.85 18.53
C ALA A 84 31.21 -3.43 17.56
#